data_AF-A0A0C2C1I9-F1
#
_entry.id   AF-A0A0C2C1I9-F1
#
_cell.length_a   1.000
_cell.length_b   1.000
_cell.length_c   1.000
_cell.angle_alpha   90.00
_cell.angle_beta   90.00
_cell.angle_gamma   90.00
#
_symmetry.space_group_name_H-M   'P 1'
#
loop_
_entity.id
_entity.type
_entity.pdbx_description
1 polymer ?
#
loop_
_entity_poly.entity_id
_entity_poly.type
_entity_poly.pdbx_seq_one_letter_code
_entity_poly.pdbx_strand_id
1 'polypeptide(L)'
;MISMYKTSYDGRTYFVYWLPEPKVMGVCNGASEIYELAVSEKDRAEFVNVTETILPTIWREIMCNKAFILSSISESSCTVTFGTKKSLTLPVNSGMIELIQDPLRLAFIMEEMLKCIEVIWIMWN
;
A
#
# COMPACT_ATOMS: atom_id res chain seq x y z
N MET A 1 -7.26 6.54 8.42
CA MET A 1 -5.86 6.98 8.54
C MET A 1 -5.09 6.40 7.37
N ILE A 2 -4.29 7.21 6.71
CA ILE A 2 -3.30 6.71 5.77
C ILE A 2 -2.28 5.91 6.56
N SER A 3 -1.77 4.84 5.97
CA SER A 3 -0.79 3.99 6.63
C SER A 3 0.24 3.56 5.64
N MET A 4 1.50 3.51 6.08
CA MET A 4 2.61 3.21 5.19
C MET A 4 3.83 2.74 5.95
N TYR A 5 4.62 1.88 5.32
CA TYR A 5 5.95 1.53 5.81
C TYR A 5 6.90 1.14 4.68
N LYS A 6 8.20 1.33 4.96
CA LYS A 6 9.30 0.86 4.12
C LYS A 6 9.49 -0.66 4.26
N THR A 7 9.71 -1.33 3.15
CA THR A 7 10.10 -2.74 3.03
C THR A 7 11.14 -2.92 1.91
N SER A 8 11.59 -4.15 1.68
CA SER A 8 12.55 -4.48 0.63
C SER A 8 12.17 -5.75 -0.12
N TYR A 9 12.47 -5.78 -1.42
CA TYR A 9 12.31 -6.95 -2.29
C TYR A 9 13.48 -6.99 -3.28
N ASP A 10 14.14 -8.14 -3.43
CA ASP A 10 15.33 -8.33 -4.29
C ASP A 10 16.40 -7.22 -4.16
N GLY A 11 16.67 -6.81 -2.91
CA GLY A 11 17.66 -5.76 -2.60
C GLY A 11 17.22 -4.33 -2.93
N ARG A 12 16.02 -4.12 -3.48
CA ARG A 12 15.44 -2.80 -3.75
C ARG A 12 14.51 -2.38 -2.62
N THR A 13 14.41 -1.06 -2.41
CA THR A 13 13.51 -0.47 -1.40
C THR A 13 12.12 -0.22 -2.01
N TYR A 14 11.09 -0.58 -1.25
CA TYR A 14 9.69 -0.32 -1.58
C TYR A 14 8.94 0.25 -0.38
N PHE A 15 7.79 0.85 -0.63
CA PHE A 15 6.85 1.36 0.35
C PHE A 15 5.49 0.72 0.12
N VAL A 16 4.96 0.04 1.13
CA VAL A 16 3.59 -0.50 1.13
C VAL A 16 2.69 0.54 1.78
N TYR A 17 1.54 0.82 1.17
CA TYR A 17 0.64 1.84 1.68
C TYR A 17 -0.84 1.51 1.52
N TRP A 18 -1.64 2.18 2.36
CA TRP A 18 -3.10 2.16 2.34
C TRP A 18 -3.64 3.59 2.34
N LEU A 19 -4.47 3.89 1.34
CA LEU A 19 -5.18 5.15 1.18
C LEU A 19 -6.68 4.91 1.48
N PRO A 20 -7.21 5.40 2.62
CA PRO A 20 -8.57 5.07 3.06
C PRO A 20 -9.66 5.74 2.23
N GLU A 21 -9.46 6.97 1.77
CA GLU A 21 -10.47 7.72 0.99
C GLU A 21 -10.68 7.15 -0.42
N PRO A 22 -9.64 6.75 -1.18
CA PRO A 22 -9.83 6.01 -2.42
C PRO A 22 -9.98 4.50 -2.22
N LYS A 23 -9.85 3.99 -0.98
CA LYS A 23 -9.81 2.55 -0.64
C LYS A 23 -8.77 1.77 -1.48
N VAL A 24 -7.58 2.34 -1.62
CA VAL A 24 -6.50 1.79 -2.44
C VAL A 24 -5.39 1.21 -1.56
N MET A 25 -5.01 -0.02 -1.86
CA MET A 25 -3.75 -0.59 -1.41
C MET A 25 -2.71 -0.40 -2.51
N GLY A 26 -1.48 -0.06 -2.14
CA GLY A 26 -0.44 0.13 -3.13
C GLY A 26 0.96 -0.20 -2.64
N VAL A 27 1.85 -0.35 -3.61
CA VAL A 27 3.29 -0.53 -3.44
C VAL A 27 4.00 0.41 -4.40
N CYS A 28 4.96 1.20 -3.92
CA CYS A 28 5.79 2.01 -4.79
C CYS A 28 7.28 1.96 -4.41
N ASN A 29 8.18 2.26 -5.35
CA ASN A 29 9.61 2.35 -5.06
C ASN A 29 10.08 3.77 -4.71
N GLY A 30 9.15 4.73 -4.58
CA GLY A 30 9.47 6.15 -4.38
C GLY A 30 10.02 6.87 -5.62
N ALA A 31 10.02 6.19 -6.77
CA ALA A 31 10.40 6.71 -8.07
C ALA A 31 9.29 6.35 -9.09
N SER A 32 9.59 5.57 -10.12
CA SER A 32 8.67 5.30 -11.23
C SER A 32 7.77 4.08 -11.06
N GLU A 33 8.04 3.17 -10.12
CA GLU A 33 7.25 1.94 -9.97
C GLU A 33 6.13 2.19 -8.97
N ILE A 34 4.89 2.09 -9.42
CA ILE A 34 3.68 2.21 -8.60
C ILE A 34 2.75 1.05 -8.99
N TYR A 35 2.29 0.29 -8.01
CA TYR A 35 1.32 -0.78 -8.18
C TYR A 35 0.15 -0.51 -7.26
N GLU A 36 -1.07 -0.47 -7.79
CA GLU A 36 -2.25 -0.10 -7.02
C GLU A 36 -3.44 -0.97 -7.35
N LEU A 37 -4.23 -1.27 -6.32
CA LEU A 37 -5.50 -1.96 -6.45
C LEU A 37 -6.52 -1.26 -5.55
N ALA A 38 -7.66 -0.90 -6.12
CA ALA A 38 -8.83 -0.53 -5.33
C ALA A 38 -9.41 -1.80 -4.70
N VAL A 39 -9.54 -1.81 -3.38
CA VAL A 39 -9.96 -3.00 -2.62
C VAL A 39 -11.20 -2.63 -1.80
N SER A 40 -12.29 -3.39 -1.96
CA SER A 40 -13.49 -3.19 -1.15
C SER A 40 -13.23 -3.57 0.31
N GLU A 41 -14.08 -3.10 1.24
CA GLU A 41 -13.93 -3.48 2.65
C GLU A 41 -14.08 -4.99 2.86
N LYS A 42 -14.97 -5.62 2.10
CA LYS A 42 -15.16 -7.06 2.08
C LYS A 42 -13.91 -7.80 1.61
N ASP A 43 -13.36 -7.42 0.45
CA ASP A 43 -12.15 -8.07 -0.08
C ASP A 43 -10.95 -7.87 0.85
N ARG A 44 -10.89 -6.71 1.51
CA ARG A 44 -9.86 -6.38 2.50
C ARG A 44 -10.00 -7.25 3.76
N ALA A 45 -11.22 -7.45 4.25
CA ALA A 45 -11.53 -8.37 5.35
C ALA A 45 -11.17 -9.82 4.99
N GLU A 46 -11.50 -10.27 3.78
CA GLU A 46 -11.17 -11.61 3.28
C GLU A 46 -9.66 -11.84 3.10
N PHE A 47 -8.94 -10.80 2.69
CA PHE A 47 -7.49 -10.84 2.51
C PHE A 47 -6.76 -11.06 3.85
N VAL A 48 -7.18 -10.36 4.90
CA VAL A 48 -6.58 -10.50 6.25
C VAL A 48 -7.31 -11.49 7.15
N ASN A 49 -8.32 -12.18 6.62
CA ASN A 49 -9.10 -13.22 7.29
C ASN A 49 -9.76 -12.75 8.60
N VAL A 50 -10.47 -11.63 8.55
CA VAL A 50 -11.22 -11.08 9.69
C VAL A 50 -12.62 -10.63 9.25
N THR A 51 -13.47 -10.28 10.21
CA THR A 51 -14.76 -9.63 9.91
C THR A 51 -14.58 -8.14 9.65
N GLU A 52 -15.48 -7.55 8.86
CA GLU A 52 -15.49 -6.10 8.59
C GLU A 52 -15.54 -5.25 9.87
N THR A 53 -16.19 -5.75 10.93
CA THR A 53 -16.32 -5.08 12.24
C THR A 53 -14.98 -4.83 12.93
N ILE A 54 -14.04 -5.78 12.87
CA ILE A 54 -12.72 -5.64 13.51
C ILE A 54 -11.62 -5.20 12.55
N LEU A 55 -11.94 -5.14 11.26
CA LEU A 55 -11.01 -4.81 10.18
C LEU A 55 -10.25 -3.50 10.41
N PRO A 56 -10.86 -2.38 10.85
CA PRO A 56 -10.11 -1.14 11.07
C PRO A 56 -8.97 -1.29 12.09
N THR A 57 -9.20 -2.03 13.17
CA THR A 57 -8.21 -2.27 14.23
C THR A 57 -7.11 -3.18 13.74
N ILE A 58 -7.47 -4.33 13.16
CA ILE A 58 -6.52 -5.34 12.67
C ILE A 58 -5.69 -4.78 11.51
N TRP A 59 -6.30 -4.05 10.59
CA TRP A 59 -5.60 -3.44 9.46
C TRP A 59 -4.52 -2.45 9.93
N ARG A 60 -4.84 -1.63 10.92
CA ARG A 60 -3.87 -0.71 11.54
C ARG A 60 -2.71 -1.49 12.17
N GLU A 61 -2.98 -2.53 12.94
CA GLU A 61 -1.93 -3.36 13.55
C GLU A 61 -1.04 -4.03 12.49
N ILE A 62 -1.62 -4.58 11.42
CA ILE A 62 -0.89 -5.19 10.30
C ILE A 62 0.05 -4.17 9.65
N MET A 63 -0.42 -2.94 9.40
CA MET A 63 0.40 -1.87 8.83
C MET A 63 1.50 -1.41 9.79
N CYS A 64 1.21 -1.26 11.08
CA CYS A 64 2.22 -0.91 12.09
C CYS A 64 3.30 -1.99 12.23
N ASN A 65 2.91 -3.25 12.20
CA ASN A 65 3.80 -4.40 12.32
C ASN A 65 4.49 -4.79 11.01
N LYS A 66 4.21 -4.07 9.91
CA LYS A 66 4.80 -4.33 8.59
C LYS A 66 4.57 -5.77 8.10
N ALA A 67 3.38 -6.31 8.36
CA ALA A 67 3.11 -7.74 8.22
C ALA A 67 2.74 -8.18 6.79
N PHE A 68 2.74 -7.27 5.80
CA PHE A 68 2.59 -7.67 4.40
C PHE A 68 3.96 -7.95 3.76
N ILE A 69 4.01 -9.01 2.96
CA ILE A 69 5.23 -9.48 2.31
C ILE A 69 5.09 -9.29 0.81
N LEU A 70 6.08 -8.63 0.20
CA LEU A 70 6.21 -8.59 -1.26
C LEU A 70 6.73 -9.95 -1.71
N SER A 71 5.91 -10.69 -2.45
CA SER A 71 6.19 -12.09 -2.82
C SER A 71 6.65 -12.23 -4.27
N SER A 72 6.23 -11.31 -5.13
CA SER A 72 6.72 -11.18 -6.50
C SER A 72 6.55 -9.75 -6.98
N ILE A 73 7.49 -9.28 -7.79
CA ILE A 73 7.40 -8.00 -8.50
C ILE A 73 7.83 -8.24 -9.94
N SER A 74 7.03 -7.71 -10.86
CA SER A 74 7.25 -7.75 -12.30
C SER A 74 6.96 -6.38 -12.90
N GLU A 75 7.23 -6.22 -14.19
CA GLU A 75 6.95 -4.96 -14.90
C GLU A 75 5.46 -4.59 -14.90
N SER A 76 4.57 -5.58 -14.85
CA SER A 76 3.12 -5.38 -14.96
C SER A 76 2.35 -5.53 -13.65
N SER A 77 2.97 -6.11 -12.61
CA SER A 77 2.26 -6.39 -11.36
C SER A 77 3.19 -6.65 -10.18
N CYS A 78 2.66 -6.45 -8.98
CA CYS A 78 3.26 -6.78 -7.70
C CYS A 78 2.30 -7.66 -6.89
N THR A 79 2.79 -8.77 -6.33
CA THR A 79 1.97 -9.62 -5.44
C THR A 79 2.35 -9.39 -3.98
N VAL A 80 1.38 -8.92 -3.21
CA VAL A 80 1.47 -8.73 -1.76
C VAL A 80 0.77 -9.89 -1.06
N THR A 81 1.42 -10.46 -0.06
CA THR A 81 0.91 -11.58 0.71
C THR A 81 0.71 -11.22 2.18
N PHE A 82 -0.30 -11.84 2.79
CA PHE A 82 -0.55 -11.80 4.21
C PHE A 82 -0.63 -13.24 4.75
N GLY A 83 0.22 -13.58 5.71
CA GLY A 83 0.36 -14.95 6.18
C GLY A 83 0.79 -15.92 5.07
N THR A 84 0.35 -17.17 5.13
CA THR A 84 0.84 -18.24 4.23
C THR A 84 -0.06 -18.56 3.04
N LYS A 85 -1.24 -17.94 2.92
CA LYS A 85 -2.27 -18.38 1.95
C LYS A 85 -2.98 -17.27 1.18
N LYS A 86 -2.88 -16.01 1.60
CA LYS A 86 -3.67 -14.92 1.04
C LYS A 86 -2.76 -13.96 0.30
N SER A 87 -3.13 -13.65 -0.94
CA SER A 87 -2.36 -12.83 -1.86
C SER A 87 -3.27 -11.84 -2.56
N LEU A 88 -2.78 -10.61 -2.74
CA LEU A 88 -3.35 -9.61 -3.63
C LEU A 88 -2.33 -9.33 -4.73
N THR A 89 -2.77 -9.35 -5.97
CA THR A 89 -1.96 -8.93 -7.11
C THR A 89 -2.39 -7.52 -7.50
N LEU A 90 -1.46 -6.58 -7.33
CA LEU A 90 -1.63 -5.18 -7.68
C LEU A 90 -1.10 -4.98 -9.10
N PRO A 91 -1.93 -4.57 -10.07
CA PRO A 91 -1.44 -4.20 -11.38
C PRO A 91 -0.55 -2.96 -11.28
N VAL A 92 0.40 -2.83 -12.21
CA VAL A 92 1.16 -1.59 -12.39
C VAL A 92 0.17 -0.47 -12.66
N ASN A 93 0.32 0.64 -11.95
CA ASN A 93 -0.39 1.86 -12.25
C ASN A 93 0.34 2.51 -13.44
N SER A 94 0.09 1.99 -14.63
CA SER A 94 0.64 2.50 -15.90
C SER A 94 -0.11 3.73 -16.45
N GLY A 95 -0.99 4.33 -15.65
CA GLY A 95 -1.98 5.26 -16.15
C GLY A 95 -3.08 4.50 -16.90
N MET A 96 -4.32 4.56 -16.43
CA MET A 96 -5.40 4.53 -17.40
C MET A 96 -5.21 5.78 -18.26
N ILE A 97 -4.72 5.57 -19.49
CA ILE A 97 -4.35 6.50 -20.59
C ILE A 97 -2.85 6.39 -20.91
N GLU A 98 -2.56 5.83 -22.09
CA GLU A 98 -1.26 5.43 -22.66
C GLU A 98 -0.14 6.49 -22.77
N LEU A 99 -0.17 7.61 -22.05
CA LEU A 99 0.85 8.65 -22.21
C LEU A 99 1.41 9.27 -20.93
N ILE A 100 0.92 8.91 -19.75
CA ILE A 100 1.42 9.53 -18.52
C ILE A 100 1.42 8.51 -17.36
N GLN A 101 2.60 8.03 -16.94
CA GLN A 101 2.80 7.70 -15.52
C GLN A 101 2.55 8.99 -14.77
N ASP A 102 1.35 9.20 -14.23
CA ASP A 102 0.94 10.49 -13.68
C ASP A 102 1.93 10.93 -12.58
N PRO A 103 2.82 11.91 -12.84
CA PRO A 103 3.77 12.37 -11.83
C PRO A 103 3.04 12.93 -10.61
N LEU A 104 1.77 13.36 -10.80
CA LEU A 104 0.90 13.81 -9.73
C LEU A 104 0.51 12.66 -8.80
N ARG A 105 0.45 11.41 -9.28
CA ARG A 105 0.12 10.27 -8.41
C ARG A 105 1.25 9.97 -7.43
N LEU A 106 2.49 9.94 -7.91
CA LEU A 106 3.65 9.82 -7.01
C LEU A 106 3.71 11.00 -6.05
N ALA A 107 3.58 12.23 -6.55
CA ALA A 107 3.59 13.43 -5.72
C ALA A 107 2.50 13.39 -4.64
N PHE A 108 1.28 12.98 -4.99
CA PHE A 108 0.19 12.78 -4.05
C PHE A 108 0.54 11.72 -3.00
N ILE A 109 1.04 10.55 -3.41
CA ILE A 109 1.45 9.50 -2.46
C ILE A 109 2.53 10.05 -1.52
N MET A 110 3.54 10.75 -2.04
CA MET A 110 4.61 11.39 -1.27
C MET A 110 4.08 12.44 -0.29
N GLU A 111 3.12 13.28 -0.70
CA GLU A 111 2.50 14.29 0.15
C GLU A 111 1.73 13.63 1.31
N GLU A 112 0.97 12.57 1.01
CA GLU A 112 0.30 11.77 2.03
C GLU A 112 1.31 11.06 2.96
N MET A 113 2.50 10.68 2.46
CA MET A 113 3.60 10.19 3.32
C MET A 113 4.05 11.25 4.32
N LEU A 114 4.28 12.48 3.84
CA LEU A 114 4.77 13.58 4.66
C LEU A 114 3.78 13.92 5.78
N LYS A 115 2.49 13.95 5.46
CA LYS A 115 1.42 14.14 6.47
C LYS A 115 1.46 13.07 7.57
N CYS A 116 1.76 11.81 7.23
CA CYS A 116 1.93 10.77 8.25
C CYS A 116 3.14 11.01 9.17
N ILE A 117 4.23 11.59 8.66
CA ILE A 117 5.44 11.90 9.44
C ILE A 117 5.22 13.11 10.35
N GLU A 118 4.58 14.17 9.85
CA GLU A 118 4.31 15.39 10.61
C GLU A 118 3.43 15.12 11.84
N VAL A 119 2.42 14.26 11.70
CA VAL A 119 1.57 13.85 12.84
C VAL A 119 2.37 13.17 13.94
N ILE A 120 3.35 12.32 13.59
CA ILE A 120 4.23 11.68 14.58
C ILE A 120 5.09 12.73 15.29
N TRP A 121 5.61 13.72 14.56
CA TRP A 121 6.48 14.74 15.15
C TRP A 121 5.75 15.69 16.10
N ILE A 122 4.50 16.05 15.80
CA ILE A 122 3.66 16.88 16.67
C ILE A 122 3.24 16.12 17.93
N MET A 123 3.02 14.80 17.86
CA MET A 123 2.66 14.01 19.04
C MET A 123 3.81 13.81 20.04
N TRP A 124 5.05 14.12 19.65
CA TRP A 124 6.26 13.94 20.46
C TRP A 124 6.82 15.26 21.02
N ASN A 125 6.21 16.41 20.68
CA ASN A 125 6.52 17.74 21.22
C ASN A 125 5.31 18.27 22.01
#